data_AF-A0A8J5BEY0-F1
#
_entry.id   AF-A0A8J5BEY0-F1
#
_cell.length_a   1.000
_cell.length_b   1.000
_cell.length_c   1.000
_cell.angle_alpha   90.00
_cell.angle_beta   90.00
_cell.angle_gamma   90.00
#
_symmetry.space_group_name_H-M   'P 1'
#
loop_
_entity.id
_entity.type
_entity.pdbx_description
1 polymer ?
#
loop_
_entity_poly.entity_id
_entity_poly.type
_entity_poly.pdbx_seq_one_letter_code
_entity_poly.pdbx_strand_id
1 'polypeptide(L)'
;MQTLNPLLHIEYVLAAEFDIDAGPVVKYQYPDTLPGDEQLMAELMLPDQSHVRNQDWTIFFLHDENGLLQYRPNDKGDMFYVLNLVNTKFDKDVRRGAIVKSMCLITRYPYFQIFKPVLILALDEYFDSPSLDCLKKLYSSINSMSVERMPNFSASEKLLLAVSEDHSLFAERFGEEEAAIVDEKNAPIDPRGSSSGEKPTYYIDLKNRGHRLVSTGTVRDTHYFDSSLQYGAMKIPVKVPTAIFPETVGDFSLIRLLRTLQNIKGPFKSVHPQLTIFGPTTPPVIVLINALLTQKRVLFIGYNTPSGDVADHVLAACFLASGGGILRGFTRYAFPYTDLSKVDDLLETPGFIAGAKNPTFTHHPTWYDVVVDIENFTMDISPAISSPVPKEKETKGNNPLFATISQDDIIFTDQVKRMLTEHYGESSIRHRCRNYLIRFVRIAISFEEYKYKQSLLWPRKNTDKDAGHGYVWNSGTRRLLDFQNLEPVIEGWRQSRSYALAAEDERERLTNPDALTLDVEHCLDKLKIQTLNNSESAAIYTLLHTNVSGYDDINTLLVHAIDSNLFEVALGLVHRFPAAREATCELLERIRAHPAGKRFFDRINPFLKVTFFRIIEDKRS
;
A
#
# COMPACT_ATOMS: atom_id res chain seq x y z
N MET A 1 -11.19 11.57 25.42
CA MET A 1 -10.23 11.01 26.38
C MET A 1 -10.88 9.83 27.09
N GLN A 2 -10.82 8.65 26.48
CA GLN A 2 -11.01 7.37 27.17
C GLN A 2 -9.60 6.87 27.52
N THR A 3 -9.41 6.46 28.76
CA THR A 3 -8.19 5.83 29.27
C THR A 3 -7.97 4.51 28.53
N LEU A 4 -7.16 4.55 27.47
CA LEU A 4 -6.68 3.37 26.75
C LEU A 4 -5.76 2.59 27.70
N ASN A 5 -6.13 1.35 28.03
CA ASN A 5 -5.14 0.34 28.40
C ASN A 5 -3.99 0.39 27.38
N PRO A 6 -2.72 0.13 27.77
CA PRO A 6 -1.66 -0.01 26.79
C PRO A 6 -2.11 -1.06 25.77
N LEU A 7 -2.33 -0.63 24.53
CA LEU A 7 -2.87 -1.48 23.47
C LEU A 7 -1.97 -2.71 23.34
N LEU A 8 -2.54 -3.88 23.59
CA LEU A 8 -1.85 -5.15 23.45
C LEU A 8 -1.50 -5.36 21.96
N HIS A 9 -0.31 -5.90 21.69
CA HIS A 9 0.10 -6.28 20.33
C HIS A 9 -0.80 -7.36 19.73
N ILE A 10 -1.26 -8.29 20.57
CA ILE A 10 -2.23 -9.34 20.20
C ILE A 10 -3.32 -9.46 21.26
N GLU A 11 -4.54 -9.70 20.81
CA GLU A 11 -5.71 -9.83 21.68
C GLU A 11 -6.01 -11.29 22.03
N TYR A 12 -5.90 -12.19 21.06
CA TYR A 12 -6.18 -13.61 21.25
C TYR A 12 -5.16 -14.48 20.51
N VAL A 13 -4.94 -15.67 21.06
CA VAL A 13 -4.23 -16.78 20.43
C VAL A 13 -5.15 -17.99 20.48
N LEU A 14 -5.36 -18.65 19.34
CA LEU A 14 -6.14 -19.87 19.26
C LEU A 14 -5.29 -20.99 18.68
N ALA A 15 -5.55 -22.22 19.11
CA ALA A 15 -5.03 -23.42 18.51
C ALA A 15 -6.17 -24.31 18.04
N ALA A 16 -6.14 -24.72 16.77
CA ALA A 16 -7.13 -25.60 16.17
C ALA A 16 -6.50 -26.92 15.71
N GLU A 17 -7.27 -27.99 15.80
CA GLU A 17 -6.86 -29.34 15.43
C GLU A 17 -7.97 -29.99 14.59
N PHE A 18 -7.58 -30.92 13.72
CA PHE A 18 -8.54 -31.72 12.98
C PHE A 18 -8.95 -32.94 13.80
N ASP A 19 -10.20 -32.97 14.28
CA ASP A 19 -10.80 -34.13 14.91
C ASP A 19 -11.38 -35.09 13.86
N ILE A 20 -11.26 -36.40 14.11
CA ILE A 20 -11.67 -37.42 13.14
C ILE A 20 -13.20 -37.47 12.98
N ASP A 21 -13.93 -37.22 14.05
CA ASP A 21 -15.38 -37.37 14.14
C ASP A 21 -16.09 -36.01 14.01
N ALA A 22 -15.53 -34.95 14.60
CA ALA A 22 -16.11 -33.61 14.60
C ALA A 22 -15.57 -32.68 13.50
N GLY A 23 -14.48 -33.04 12.83
CA GLY A 23 -13.83 -32.18 11.84
C GLY A 23 -12.96 -31.09 12.50
N PRO A 24 -12.82 -29.90 11.88
CA PRO A 24 -12.06 -28.79 12.45
C PRO A 24 -12.63 -28.35 13.79
N VAL A 25 -11.79 -28.30 14.83
CA VAL A 25 -12.20 -27.83 16.18
C VAL A 25 -11.13 -26.92 16.81
N VAL A 26 -11.57 -25.86 17.50
CA VAL A 26 -10.69 -25.05 18.34
C VAL A 26 -10.42 -25.80 19.64
N LYS A 27 -9.15 -26.13 19.90
CA LYS A 27 -8.72 -26.92 21.06
C LYS A 27 -8.43 -26.05 22.28
N TYR A 28 -7.72 -24.94 22.08
CA TYR A 28 -7.31 -24.01 23.12
C TYR A 28 -7.43 -22.57 22.66
N GLN A 29 -7.74 -21.69 23.61
CA GLN A 29 -7.88 -20.25 23.40
C GLN A 29 -7.26 -19.52 24.60
N TYR A 30 -6.67 -18.35 24.36
CA TYR A 30 -6.09 -17.50 25.39
C TYR A 30 -6.12 -16.03 24.94
N PRO A 31 -6.37 -15.03 25.81
CA PRO A 31 -6.54 -15.10 27.27
C PRO A 31 -7.89 -15.67 27.71
N ASP A 32 -8.94 -15.35 26.96
CA ASP A 32 -10.33 -15.76 27.20
C ASP A 32 -10.90 -16.43 25.94
N THR A 33 -12.10 -16.99 26.06
CA THR A 33 -12.85 -17.51 24.90
C THR A 33 -13.18 -16.39 23.93
N LEU A 34 -12.89 -16.61 22.65
CA LEU A 34 -13.19 -15.65 21.60
C LEU A 34 -14.70 -15.46 21.48
N PRO A 35 -15.23 -14.23 21.56
CA PRO A 35 -16.66 -14.01 21.37
C PRO A 35 -17.00 -14.11 19.88
N GLY A 36 -17.64 -15.20 19.47
CA GLY A 36 -17.98 -15.45 18.07
C GLY A 36 -18.29 -16.93 17.80
N ASP A 37 -18.34 -17.29 16.53
CA ASP A 37 -18.56 -18.68 16.10
C ASP A 37 -17.23 -19.46 16.09
N GLU A 38 -17.05 -20.33 17.09
CA GLU A 38 -15.85 -21.16 17.24
C GLU A 38 -15.69 -22.17 16.09
N GLN A 39 -16.79 -22.69 15.55
CA GLN A 39 -16.76 -23.66 14.46
C GLN A 39 -16.26 -22.99 13.18
N LEU A 40 -16.79 -21.81 12.88
CA LEU A 40 -16.33 -20.97 11.77
C LEU A 40 -14.83 -20.67 11.87
N MET A 41 -14.33 -20.34 13.07
CA MET A 41 -12.91 -20.07 13.29
C MET A 41 -12.06 -21.30 13.01
N ALA A 42 -12.47 -22.48 13.50
CA ALA A 42 -11.74 -23.73 13.27
C ALA A 42 -11.60 -24.05 11.77
N GLU A 43 -12.67 -23.83 11.00
CA GLU A 43 -12.68 -24.06 9.56
C GLU A 43 -11.76 -23.10 8.80
N LEU A 44 -11.78 -21.81 9.14
CA LEU A 44 -10.87 -20.80 8.54
C LEU A 44 -9.40 -21.03 8.94
N MET A 45 -9.17 -21.58 10.14
CA MET A 45 -7.85 -21.96 10.63
C MET A 45 -7.30 -23.23 9.97
N LEU A 46 -8.14 -24.06 9.36
CA LEU A 46 -7.77 -25.33 8.74
C LEU A 46 -8.29 -25.36 7.29
N PRO A 47 -7.68 -24.59 6.37
CA PRO A 47 -8.18 -24.39 5.02
C PRO A 47 -8.18 -25.67 4.20
N ASP A 48 -8.98 -25.66 3.14
CA ASP A 48 -9.00 -26.68 2.11
C ASP A 48 -7.58 -27.01 1.59
N GLN A 49 -7.32 -28.30 1.45
CA GLN A 49 -6.02 -28.87 1.04
C GLN A 49 -4.83 -28.56 1.96
N SER A 50 -5.04 -28.17 3.22
CA SER A 50 -3.94 -28.06 4.20
C SER A 50 -3.14 -29.37 4.35
N HIS A 51 -3.79 -30.52 4.19
CA HIS A 51 -3.18 -31.85 4.33
C HIS A 51 -2.21 -32.26 3.19
N VAL A 52 -2.17 -31.54 2.06
CA VAL A 52 -1.25 -31.89 0.94
C VAL A 52 0.09 -31.14 1.04
N ARG A 53 0.27 -30.28 2.04
CA ARG A 53 1.45 -29.45 2.24
C ARG A 53 1.94 -29.55 3.68
N ASN A 54 3.25 -29.42 3.86
CA ASN A 54 3.85 -29.43 5.20
C ASN A 54 3.48 -28.19 6.02
N GLN A 55 3.33 -27.05 5.35
CA GLN A 55 3.05 -25.76 5.94
C GLN A 55 2.20 -24.90 4.99
N ASP A 56 1.23 -24.18 5.52
CA ASP A 56 0.45 -23.17 4.81
C ASP A 56 0.07 -22.01 5.75
N TRP A 57 -0.21 -20.85 5.19
CA TRP A 57 -0.62 -19.65 5.92
C TRP A 57 -2.01 -19.24 5.49
N THR A 58 -2.87 -18.85 6.43
CA THR A 58 -4.13 -18.17 6.09
C THR A 58 -4.21 -16.82 6.76
N ILE A 59 -4.86 -15.90 6.07
CA ILE A 59 -5.15 -14.56 6.56
C ILE A 59 -6.65 -14.35 6.37
N PHE A 60 -7.33 -13.90 7.41
CA PHE A 60 -8.73 -13.52 7.35
C PHE A 60 -9.01 -12.42 8.35
N PHE A 61 -10.09 -11.67 8.14
CA PHE A 61 -10.43 -10.51 8.93
C PHE A 61 -11.72 -10.76 9.71
N LEU A 62 -11.74 -10.28 10.95
CA LEU A 62 -12.91 -10.33 11.80
C LEU A 62 -13.38 -8.92 12.10
N HIS A 63 -14.68 -8.76 12.23
CA HIS A 63 -15.33 -7.48 12.46
C HIS A 63 -16.15 -7.54 13.73
N ASP A 64 -15.94 -6.54 14.60
CA ASP A 64 -16.72 -6.41 15.82
C ASP A 64 -18.13 -5.91 15.49
N GLU A 65 -19.13 -6.70 15.85
CA GLU A 65 -20.53 -6.30 15.87
C GLU A 65 -21.10 -6.49 17.28
N ASN A 66 -21.14 -5.41 18.06
CA ASN A 66 -21.68 -5.37 19.43
C ASN A 66 -20.98 -6.35 20.40
N GLY A 67 -19.66 -6.51 20.26
CA GLY A 67 -18.84 -7.40 21.08
C GLY A 67 -18.75 -8.83 20.54
N LEU A 68 -19.39 -9.14 19.40
CA LEU A 68 -19.30 -10.42 18.73
C LEU A 68 -18.43 -10.28 17.47
N LEU A 69 -17.37 -11.09 17.38
CA LEU A 69 -16.50 -11.12 16.21
C LEU A 69 -17.11 -11.98 15.12
N GLN A 70 -17.34 -11.37 13.96
CA GLN A 70 -17.91 -12.02 12.79
C GLN A 70 -16.94 -11.96 11.61
N TYR A 71 -17.01 -12.98 10.75
CA TYR A 71 -16.28 -13.00 9.48
C TYR A 71 -16.93 -12.11 8.40
N ARG A 72 -18.13 -11.59 8.68
CA ARG A 72 -18.87 -10.72 7.78
C ARG A 72 -18.41 -9.25 7.94
N PRO A 73 -18.08 -8.56 6.83
CA PRO A 73 -17.82 -7.12 6.86
C PRO A 73 -19.02 -6.32 7.33
N ASN A 74 -18.76 -5.34 8.19
CA ASN A 74 -19.72 -4.33 8.60
C ASN A 74 -19.20 -2.91 8.27
N ASP A 75 -20.05 -1.89 8.36
CA ASP A 75 -19.62 -0.51 8.07
C ASP A 75 -19.05 0.18 9.32
N LYS A 76 -19.30 -0.40 10.50
CA LYS A 76 -19.03 0.19 11.82
C LYS A 76 -18.37 -0.84 12.72
N GLY A 77 -17.59 -0.38 13.69
CA GLY A 77 -16.89 -1.26 14.63
C GLY A 77 -15.45 -1.54 14.22
N ASP A 78 -14.73 -2.15 15.15
CA ASP A 78 -13.31 -2.46 15.00
C ASP A 78 -13.11 -3.65 14.07
N MET A 79 -11.95 -3.68 13.39
CA MET A 79 -11.53 -4.77 12.54
C MET A 79 -10.27 -5.41 13.12
N PHE A 80 -10.25 -6.74 13.10
CA PHE A 80 -9.13 -7.55 13.57
C PHE A 80 -8.54 -8.33 12.42
N TYR A 81 -7.23 -8.41 12.42
CA TYR A 81 -6.44 -9.20 11.48
C TYR A 81 -6.08 -10.53 12.14
N VAL A 82 -6.38 -11.62 11.45
CA VAL A 82 -6.02 -12.96 11.89
C VAL A 82 -4.90 -13.50 11.02
N LEU A 83 -3.75 -13.77 11.64
CA LEU A 83 -2.64 -14.47 11.02
C LEU A 83 -2.65 -15.91 11.52
N ASN A 84 -2.82 -16.86 10.61
CA ASN A 84 -2.91 -18.27 10.96
C ASN A 84 -1.82 -19.09 10.26
N LEU A 85 -1.21 -20.01 11.01
CA LEU A 85 -0.21 -20.96 10.55
C LEU A 85 -0.73 -22.38 10.71
N VAL A 86 -0.71 -23.14 9.63
CA VAL A 86 -1.08 -24.56 9.62
C VAL A 86 0.14 -25.38 9.28
N ASN A 87 0.44 -26.38 10.10
CA ASN A 87 1.46 -27.37 9.81
C ASN A 87 0.83 -28.77 9.75
N THR A 88 1.34 -29.58 8.83
CA THR A 88 0.96 -30.99 8.68
C THR A 88 2.21 -31.85 8.85
N LYS A 89 2.21 -32.73 9.86
CA LYS A 89 3.24 -33.77 10.03
C LYS A 89 2.68 -35.10 9.55
N PHE A 90 3.26 -35.67 8.50
CA PHE A 90 2.87 -36.99 7.99
C PHE A 90 3.38 -38.08 8.92
N ASP A 91 2.47 -38.88 9.45
CA ASP A 91 2.76 -39.97 10.37
C ASP A 91 1.95 -41.20 9.97
N LYS A 92 2.65 -42.27 9.60
CA LYS A 92 2.05 -43.53 9.14
C LYS A 92 1.35 -44.29 10.27
N ASP A 93 1.68 -43.99 11.53
CA ASP A 93 1.14 -44.67 12.69
C ASP A 93 -0.22 -44.09 13.13
N VAL A 94 -0.64 -42.96 12.53
CA VAL A 94 -1.92 -42.29 12.81
C VAL A 94 -2.97 -42.68 11.76
N ARG A 95 -4.24 -42.82 12.18
CA ARG A 95 -5.36 -43.31 11.34
C ARG A 95 -5.52 -42.63 9.97
N ARG A 96 -5.15 -41.35 9.82
CA ARG A 96 -5.24 -40.60 8.56
C ARG A 96 -3.89 -40.38 7.86
N GLY A 97 -2.80 -40.95 8.36
CA GLY A 97 -1.46 -40.79 7.78
C GLY A 97 -0.82 -39.42 8.01
N ALA A 98 -1.50 -38.50 8.71
CA ALA A 98 -1.03 -37.16 9.00
C ALA A 98 -1.71 -36.56 10.24
N ILE A 99 -0.98 -35.69 10.95
CA ILE A 99 -1.45 -34.86 12.05
C ILE A 99 -1.43 -33.41 11.57
N VAL A 100 -2.60 -32.75 11.56
CA VAL A 100 -2.76 -31.35 11.17
C VAL A 100 -3.08 -30.54 12.42
N LYS A 101 -2.25 -29.53 12.70
CA LYS A 101 -2.49 -28.57 13.78
C LYS A 101 -2.26 -27.16 13.27
N SER A 102 -2.98 -26.23 13.87
CA SER A 102 -3.02 -24.84 13.46
C SER A 102 -2.96 -23.93 14.66
N MET A 103 -2.31 -22.78 14.51
CA MET A 103 -2.25 -21.74 15.54
C MET A 103 -2.40 -20.37 14.89
N CYS A 104 -3.28 -19.53 15.44
CA CYS A 104 -3.53 -18.20 14.93
C CYS A 104 -3.32 -17.10 15.98
N LEU A 105 -3.04 -15.91 15.48
CA LEU A 105 -2.89 -14.67 16.23
C LEU A 105 -3.96 -13.69 15.76
N ILE A 106 -4.67 -13.07 16.70
CA ILE A 106 -5.66 -12.02 16.43
C ILE A 106 -5.12 -10.68 16.93
N THR A 107 -5.04 -9.70 16.04
CA THR A 107 -4.47 -8.38 16.34
C THR A 107 -5.19 -7.25 15.62
N ARG A 108 -5.12 -6.03 16.18
CA ARG A 108 -5.56 -4.80 15.51
C ARG A 108 -4.50 -4.18 14.61
N TYR A 109 -3.28 -4.72 14.63
CA TYR A 109 -2.16 -4.13 13.91
C TYR A 109 -2.03 -4.72 12.50
N PRO A 110 -1.99 -3.87 11.44
CA PRO A 110 -1.94 -4.34 10.06
C PRO A 110 -0.59 -4.94 9.66
N TYR A 111 0.46 -4.82 10.49
CA TYR A 111 1.81 -5.34 10.24
C TYR A 111 2.06 -6.72 10.88
N PHE A 112 1.01 -7.52 11.06
CA PHE A 112 1.02 -8.79 11.80
C PHE A 112 2.04 -9.85 11.32
N GLN A 113 2.59 -9.73 10.11
CA GLN A 113 3.60 -10.63 9.56
C GLN A 113 4.90 -10.63 10.34
N ILE A 114 5.19 -9.56 11.11
CA ILE A 114 6.37 -9.53 11.99
C ILE A 114 6.36 -10.67 13.01
N PHE A 115 5.19 -11.24 13.30
CA PHE A 115 5.01 -12.34 14.24
C PHE A 115 5.16 -13.74 13.61
N LYS A 116 5.34 -13.86 12.28
CA LYS A 116 5.52 -15.16 11.62
C LYS A 116 6.65 -16.01 12.26
N PRO A 117 7.86 -15.47 12.56
CA PRO A 117 8.94 -16.27 13.11
C PRO A 117 8.61 -16.86 14.49
N VAL A 118 8.01 -16.07 15.37
CA VAL A 118 7.65 -16.54 16.72
C VAL A 118 6.47 -17.52 16.68
N LEU A 119 5.54 -17.35 15.74
CA LEU A 119 4.41 -18.26 15.55
C LEU A 119 4.87 -19.65 15.06
N ILE A 120 5.86 -19.70 14.16
CA ILE A 120 6.46 -20.98 13.72
C ILE A 120 7.04 -21.73 14.92
N LEU A 121 7.86 -21.05 15.74
CA LEU A 121 8.49 -21.66 16.92
C LEU A 121 7.46 -22.14 17.94
N ALA A 122 6.41 -21.36 18.15
CA ALA A 122 5.35 -21.72 19.09
C ALA A 122 4.49 -22.88 18.60
N LEU A 123 4.20 -22.95 17.29
CA LEU A 123 3.47 -24.08 16.74
C LEU A 123 4.31 -25.36 16.82
N ASP A 124 5.62 -25.30 16.57
CA ASP A 124 6.51 -26.45 16.73
C ASP A 124 6.54 -26.96 18.19
N GLU A 125 6.65 -26.06 19.18
CA GLU A 125 6.55 -26.41 20.61
C GLU A 125 5.17 -27.03 20.97
N TYR A 126 4.09 -26.51 20.36
CA TYR A 126 2.74 -27.06 20.50
C TYR A 126 2.57 -28.44 19.85
N PHE A 127 3.32 -28.74 18.78
CA PHE A 127 3.32 -30.08 18.20
C PHE A 127 3.88 -31.11 19.17
N ASP A 128 4.96 -30.77 19.87
CA ASP A 128 5.67 -31.64 20.80
C ASP A 128 4.94 -31.77 22.14
N SER A 129 4.31 -30.69 22.61
CA SER A 129 3.58 -30.66 23.89
C SER A 129 2.30 -29.81 23.84
N PRO A 130 1.18 -30.37 23.33
CA PRO A 130 -0.09 -29.63 23.18
C PRO A 130 -0.63 -29.17 24.54
N SER A 131 -0.53 -27.87 24.81
CA SER A 131 -0.90 -27.31 26.10
C SER A 131 -1.33 -25.85 25.99
N LEU A 132 -2.22 -25.43 26.90
CA LEU A 132 -2.63 -24.04 27.04
C LEU A 132 -1.44 -23.13 27.41
N ASP A 133 -0.44 -23.66 28.12
CA ASP A 133 0.73 -22.90 28.55
C ASP A 133 1.61 -22.47 27.36
N CYS A 134 1.63 -23.24 26.26
CA CYS A 134 2.28 -22.83 25.01
C CYS A 134 1.65 -21.54 24.44
N LEU A 135 0.32 -21.43 24.47
CA LEU A 135 -0.41 -20.24 24.01
C LEU A 135 -0.16 -19.04 24.95
N LYS A 136 -0.16 -19.26 26.27
CA LYS A 136 0.18 -18.22 27.26
C LYS A 136 1.58 -17.66 27.06
N LYS A 137 2.55 -18.54 26.80
CA LYS A 137 3.95 -18.17 26.52
C LYS A 137 4.05 -17.33 25.25
N LEU A 138 3.36 -17.72 24.19
CA LEU A 138 3.30 -16.92 22.95
C LEU A 138 2.63 -15.56 23.17
N TYR A 139 1.49 -15.54 23.86
CA TYR A 139 0.75 -14.32 24.17
C TYR A 139 1.58 -13.31 24.96
N SER A 140 2.19 -13.76 26.05
CA SER A 140 3.04 -12.91 26.89
C SER A 140 4.29 -12.46 26.16
N SER A 141 4.91 -13.32 25.34
CA SER A 141 6.08 -12.99 24.53
C SER A 141 5.80 -11.83 23.57
N ILE A 142 4.72 -11.93 22.78
CA ILE A 142 4.37 -10.89 21.80
C ILE A 142 3.94 -9.59 22.49
N ASN A 143 3.11 -9.68 23.55
CA ASN A 143 2.65 -8.49 24.26
C ASN A 143 3.74 -7.81 25.12
N SER A 144 4.86 -8.49 25.39
CA SER A 144 6.04 -7.90 26.03
C SER A 144 6.94 -7.10 25.08
N MET A 145 6.65 -7.10 23.77
CA MET A 145 7.43 -6.36 22.78
C MET A 145 7.39 -4.86 23.06
N SER A 146 8.55 -4.24 23.29
CA SER A 146 8.62 -2.80 23.49
C SER A 146 8.63 -2.06 22.14
N VAL A 147 7.73 -1.09 22.01
CA VAL A 147 7.69 -0.10 20.91
C VAL A 147 7.69 1.34 21.45
N GLU A 148 8.04 1.53 22.72
CA GLU A 148 7.96 2.84 23.40
C GLU A 148 8.89 3.90 22.78
N ARG A 149 10.01 3.47 22.20
CA ARG A 149 10.98 4.33 21.53
C ARG A 149 10.67 4.55 20.04
N MET A 150 9.55 4.02 19.54
CA MET A 150 9.17 4.21 18.15
C MET A 150 8.75 5.68 17.91
N PRO A 151 9.34 6.38 16.94
CA PRO A 151 8.97 7.77 16.68
C PRO A 151 7.50 7.90 16.26
N ASN A 152 6.83 8.94 16.74
CA ASN A 152 5.51 9.30 16.26
C ASN A 152 5.65 10.28 15.09
N PHE A 153 5.19 9.86 13.91
CA PHE A 153 5.21 10.63 12.67
C PHE A 153 3.83 11.21 12.34
N SER A 154 3.80 12.45 11.86
CA SER A 154 2.59 13.09 11.31
C SER A 154 2.10 12.36 10.04
N ALA A 155 0.87 12.63 9.61
CA ALA A 155 0.31 12.02 8.41
C ALA A 155 1.16 12.34 7.15
N SER A 156 1.64 13.58 7.03
CA SER A 156 2.49 14.00 5.90
C SER A 156 3.90 13.41 5.97
N GLU A 157 4.47 13.23 7.17
CA GLU A 157 5.76 12.56 7.35
C GLU A 157 5.67 11.07 6.97
N LYS A 158 4.62 10.38 7.42
CA LYS A 158 4.35 8.99 7.02
C LYS A 158 4.20 8.88 5.51
N LEU A 159 3.47 9.81 4.89
CA LEU A 159 3.30 9.83 3.45
C LEU A 159 4.64 10.00 2.73
N LEU A 160 5.48 10.95 3.19
CA LEU A 160 6.80 11.18 2.62
C LEU A 160 7.73 9.96 2.79
N LEU A 161 7.71 9.30 3.95
CA LEU A 161 8.42 8.03 4.17
C LEU A 161 7.94 6.95 3.20
N ALA A 162 6.62 6.83 2.99
CA ALA A 162 6.05 5.80 2.13
C ALA A 162 6.45 5.92 0.65
N VAL A 163 6.64 7.14 0.16
CA VAL A 163 7.03 7.39 -1.24
C VAL A 163 8.55 7.50 -1.44
N SER A 164 9.31 7.73 -0.37
CA SER A 164 10.76 7.94 -0.43
C SER A 164 11.55 6.64 -0.33
N GLU A 165 12.55 6.49 -1.18
CA GLU A 165 13.56 5.42 -1.09
C GLU A 165 14.77 5.82 -0.21
N ASP A 166 14.80 7.06 0.29
CA ASP A 166 15.86 7.50 1.21
C ASP A 166 15.63 6.91 2.60
N HIS A 167 16.33 5.81 2.88
CA HIS A 167 16.32 5.09 4.16
C HIS A 167 16.73 5.93 5.36
N SER A 168 17.32 7.11 5.19
CA SER A 168 17.77 7.95 6.29
C SER A 168 16.84 9.12 6.61
N LEU A 169 15.71 9.25 5.92
CA LEU A 169 14.76 10.34 6.12
C LEU A 169 14.24 10.36 7.57
N PHE A 170 14.30 11.52 8.24
CA PHE A 170 13.92 11.67 9.64
C PHE A 170 14.73 10.84 10.65
N ALA A 171 15.96 10.44 10.32
CA ALA A 171 16.83 9.66 11.21
C ALA A 171 17.01 10.31 12.60
N GLU A 172 17.00 11.65 12.68
CA GLU A 172 17.07 12.41 13.92
C GLU A 172 15.94 12.11 14.93
N ARG A 173 14.81 11.57 14.46
CA ARG A 173 13.65 11.26 15.31
C ARG A 173 13.80 9.97 16.11
N PHE A 174 14.80 9.15 15.80
CA PHE A 174 15.06 7.88 16.49
C PHE A 174 15.99 8.02 17.72
N GLY A 175 16.39 9.24 18.10
CA GLY A 175 17.18 9.54 19.30
C GLY A 175 18.71 9.59 19.07
N GLU A 176 19.41 10.41 19.88
CA GLU A 176 20.86 10.70 19.74
C GLU A 176 21.77 9.58 20.29
N GLU A 177 21.35 8.79 21.28
CA GLU A 177 22.22 7.79 21.94
C GLU A 177 22.55 6.56 21.08
N GLU A 178 21.79 6.27 20.02
CA GLU A 178 22.14 5.24 19.03
C GLU A 178 23.00 5.79 17.89
N ALA A 179 23.05 7.10 17.68
CA ALA A 179 24.04 7.76 16.82
C ALA A 179 25.44 7.73 17.46
N ALA A 180 25.52 7.75 18.80
CA ALA A 180 26.79 7.58 19.53
C ALA A 180 27.43 6.19 19.37
N ILE A 181 26.62 5.13 19.16
CA ILE A 181 27.14 3.78 18.84
C ILE A 181 27.82 3.76 17.45
N VAL A 182 27.36 4.63 16.54
CA VAL A 182 27.99 4.83 15.22
C VAL A 182 29.29 5.65 15.36
N ASP A 183 29.33 6.66 16.23
CA ASP A 183 30.54 7.46 16.49
C ASP A 183 31.62 6.70 17.28
N GLU A 184 31.27 5.86 18.27
CA GLU A 184 32.25 5.00 18.97
C GLU A 184 32.84 3.93 18.04
N LYS A 185 32.06 3.41 17.09
CA LYS A 185 32.55 2.46 16.06
C LYS A 185 33.35 3.13 14.93
N ASN A 186 33.27 4.47 14.82
CA ASN A 186 34.03 5.28 13.86
C ASN A 186 35.24 5.97 14.51
N ALA A 187 35.50 5.76 15.80
CA ALA A 187 36.73 6.22 16.42
C ALA A 187 37.95 5.56 15.74
N PRO A 188 38.99 6.33 15.35
CA PRO A 188 40.21 5.74 14.81
C PRO A 188 40.83 4.81 15.86
N ILE A 189 40.93 3.53 15.52
CA ILE A 189 41.57 2.51 16.37
C ILE A 189 43.04 2.90 16.56
N ASP A 190 43.41 3.28 17.78
CA ASP A 190 44.81 3.45 18.18
C ASP A 190 45.51 2.07 18.13
N PRO A 191 46.61 1.88 17.38
CA PRO A 191 47.22 0.56 17.16
C PRO A 191 47.87 -0.11 18.39
N ARG A 192 47.60 0.34 19.62
CA ARG A 192 48.34 -0.06 20.83
C ARG A 192 47.50 -0.52 22.02
N GLY A 193 46.24 -0.92 21.82
CA GLY A 193 45.40 -1.51 22.86
C GLY A 193 45.10 -3.00 22.63
N SER A 194 45.50 -3.85 23.57
CA SER A 194 45.28 -5.31 23.57
C SER A 194 43.97 -5.68 24.29
N SER A 195 43.27 -6.72 23.76
CA SER A 195 42.14 -7.51 24.31
C SER A 195 40.76 -6.82 24.36
N SER A 196 39.61 -7.40 23.95
CA SER A 196 39.21 -8.80 23.73
C SER A 196 37.95 -8.87 22.83
N GLY A 197 37.93 -9.78 21.85
CA GLY A 197 36.82 -10.74 21.74
C GLY A 197 35.53 -10.47 20.94
N GLU A 198 35.47 -9.63 19.90
CA GLU A 198 34.40 -9.74 18.87
C GLU A 198 34.99 -9.53 17.46
N LYS A 199 34.74 -10.47 16.54
CA LYS A 199 35.23 -10.40 15.16
C LYS A 199 34.25 -9.57 14.31
N PRO A 200 34.65 -8.43 13.72
CA PRO A 200 33.84 -7.76 12.71
C PRO A 200 33.79 -8.62 11.44
N THR A 201 32.61 -8.75 10.83
CA THR A 201 32.45 -9.39 9.52
C THR A 201 32.99 -8.46 8.43
N TYR A 202 34.20 -8.75 7.94
CA TYR A 202 34.74 -8.14 6.72
C TYR A 202 34.39 -9.02 5.52
N TYR A 203 33.92 -8.44 4.41
CA TYR A 203 33.89 -9.12 3.12
C TYR A 203 34.80 -8.40 2.13
N ILE A 204 35.53 -9.17 1.31
CA ILE A 204 36.44 -8.66 0.30
C ILE A 204 35.66 -8.47 -1.00
N ASP A 205 35.57 -7.24 -1.49
CA ASP A 205 35.06 -6.95 -2.83
C ASP A 205 36.12 -7.33 -3.88
N LEU A 206 35.88 -8.43 -4.61
CA LEU A 206 36.78 -8.91 -5.68
C LEU A 206 36.67 -8.10 -6.99
N LYS A 207 35.78 -7.10 -7.09
CA LYS A 207 35.61 -6.31 -8.34
C LYS A 207 36.59 -5.14 -8.47
N ASN A 208 37.12 -4.64 -7.36
CA ASN A 208 38.08 -3.54 -7.37
C ASN A 208 39.43 -4.05 -6.85
N ARG A 209 40.43 -4.10 -7.76
CA ARG A 209 41.82 -4.47 -7.46
C ARG A 209 42.25 -3.82 -6.14
N GLY A 210 42.49 -4.70 -5.15
CA GLY A 210 42.51 -4.36 -3.74
C GLY A 210 43.34 -3.15 -3.38
N HIS A 211 42.76 -2.30 -2.53
CA HIS A 211 43.38 -1.54 -1.44
C HIS A 211 42.34 -0.53 -0.91
N ARG A 212 41.39 -1.00 -0.09
CA ARG A 212 40.71 -0.23 0.98
C ARG A 212 39.71 -1.13 1.71
N LEU A 213 39.97 -1.38 3.00
CA LEU A 213 38.95 -1.82 3.95
C LEU A 213 38.09 -0.59 4.26
N VAL A 214 36.89 -0.50 3.71
CA VAL A 214 35.91 0.53 4.07
C VAL A 214 34.89 -0.11 5.00
N SER A 215 34.86 0.32 6.26
CA SER A 215 33.68 0.14 7.13
C SER A 215 32.61 1.09 6.63
N THR A 216 31.61 0.60 5.90
CA THR A 216 30.40 1.39 5.65
C THR A 216 29.53 1.26 6.90
N GLY A 217 29.50 2.31 7.72
CA GLY A 217 28.52 2.45 8.79
C GLY A 217 27.12 2.21 8.22
N THR A 218 26.41 1.23 8.76
CA THR A 218 25.05 0.89 8.33
C THR A 218 24.15 2.04 8.74
N VAL A 219 23.83 2.90 7.77
CA VAL A 219 22.77 3.91 7.89
C VAL A 219 21.48 3.15 8.26
N ARG A 220 20.91 3.48 9.43
CA ARG A 220 19.67 2.87 9.92
C ARG A 220 18.54 3.13 8.93
N ASP A 221 17.78 2.09 8.62
CA ASP A 221 16.59 2.19 7.78
C ASP A 221 15.41 2.74 8.58
N THR A 222 15.11 4.03 8.40
CA THR A 222 14.06 4.79 9.10
C THR A 222 12.64 4.36 8.74
N HIS A 223 12.46 3.57 7.69
CA HIS A 223 11.18 2.94 7.34
C HIS A 223 10.77 1.86 8.34
N TYR A 224 11.72 1.37 9.14
CA TYR A 224 11.48 0.35 10.15
C TYR A 224 12.05 0.75 11.51
N PHE A 225 11.33 0.37 12.56
CA PHE A 225 11.79 0.41 13.93
C PHE A 225 12.23 -0.99 14.34
N ASP A 226 13.52 -1.14 14.61
CA ASP A 226 14.09 -2.38 15.13
C ASP A 226 13.65 -2.61 16.58
N SER A 227 12.95 -3.72 16.81
CA SER A 227 12.58 -4.23 18.14
C SER A 227 12.94 -5.71 18.25
N SER A 228 12.64 -6.33 19.38
CA SER A 228 12.93 -7.74 19.61
C SER A 228 11.90 -8.40 20.50
N LEU A 229 11.52 -9.63 20.15
CA LEU A 229 10.66 -10.51 20.92
C LEU A 229 11.50 -11.49 21.73
N GLN A 230 11.14 -11.72 22.99
CA GLN A 230 11.75 -12.74 23.83
C GLN A 230 10.84 -13.97 23.87
N TYR A 231 11.26 -15.09 23.26
CA TYR A 231 10.51 -16.35 23.28
C TYR A 231 11.37 -17.46 23.91
N GLY A 232 11.05 -17.83 25.15
CA GLY A 232 11.91 -18.72 25.95
C GLY A 232 13.31 -18.11 26.11
N ALA A 233 14.35 -18.83 25.72
CA ALA A 233 15.73 -18.35 25.74
C ALA A 233 16.13 -17.55 24.48
N MET A 234 15.29 -17.53 23.45
CA MET A 234 15.62 -16.91 22.15
C MET A 234 15.15 -15.45 22.09
N LYS A 235 16.02 -14.56 21.61
CA LYS A 235 15.69 -13.17 21.28
C LYS A 235 15.54 -13.04 19.77
N ILE A 236 14.31 -12.84 19.30
CA ILE A 236 13.95 -12.79 17.88
C ILE A 236 13.89 -11.31 17.46
N PRO A 237 14.74 -10.85 16.53
CA PRO A 237 14.67 -9.49 16.03
C PRO A 237 13.42 -9.31 15.16
N VAL A 238 12.74 -8.17 15.33
CA VAL A 238 11.54 -7.81 14.55
C VAL A 238 11.66 -6.37 14.06
N LYS A 239 11.11 -6.12 12.87
CA LYS A 239 11.13 -4.80 12.23
C LYS A 239 9.71 -4.28 12.10
N VAL A 240 9.37 -3.26 12.89
CA VAL A 240 8.03 -2.66 12.89
C VAL A 240 8.00 -1.51 11.87
N PRO A 241 7.11 -1.51 10.86
CA PRO A 241 7.01 -0.40 9.92
C PRO A 241 6.67 0.92 10.63
N THR A 242 7.35 2.01 10.27
CA THR A 242 7.14 3.33 10.90
C THR A 242 6.06 4.15 10.19
N ALA A 243 5.89 3.93 8.89
CA ALA A 243 4.84 4.51 8.05
C ALA A 243 3.68 3.52 7.85
N ILE A 244 2.81 3.41 8.87
CA ILE A 244 1.63 2.53 8.82
C ILE A 244 0.41 3.29 8.27
N PHE A 245 -0.24 2.70 7.26
CA PHE A 245 -1.50 3.20 6.68
C PHE A 245 -2.60 2.16 6.88
N PRO A 246 -3.86 2.58 7.16
CA PRO A 246 -4.98 1.66 7.38
C PRO A 246 -5.23 0.69 6.23
N GLU A 247 -4.98 1.09 4.99
CA GLU A 247 -5.20 0.29 3.77
C GLU A 247 -3.96 -0.50 3.32
N THR A 248 -2.83 -0.37 4.01
CA THR A 248 -1.64 -1.18 3.75
C THR A 248 -1.57 -2.26 4.79
N VAL A 249 -2.34 -3.32 4.55
CA VAL A 249 -2.45 -4.45 5.45
C VAL A 249 -1.53 -5.56 4.99
N GLY A 250 -0.55 -5.80 5.83
CA GLY A 250 0.37 -6.88 5.70
C GLY A 250 1.59 -6.62 4.83
N ASP A 251 2.40 -7.66 4.70
CA ASP A 251 3.55 -7.72 3.80
C ASP A 251 3.18 -8.61 2.61
N PHE A 252 2.64 -7.97 1.57
CA PHE A 252 2.30 -8.58 0.29
C PHE A 252 3.24 -8.06 -0.80
N SER A 253 3.35 -8.81 -1.90
CA SER A 253 4.12 -8.38 -3.07
C SER A 253 3.22 -7.93 -4.21
N LEU A 254 3.21 -6.62 -4.46
CA LEU A 254 2.58 -6.02 -5.64
C LEU A 254 3.29 -6.49 -6.91
N ILE A 255 4.61 -6.72 -6.87
CA ILE A 255 5.36 -7.32 -7.98
C ILE A 255 4.75 -8.66 -8.40
N ARG A 256 4.38 -9.54 -7.46
CA ARG A 256 3.78 -10.84 -7.77
C ARG A 256 2.44 -10.66 -8.48
N LEU A 257 1.53 -9.83 -7.94
CA LEU A 257 0.25 -9.52 -8.58
C LEU A 257 0.43 -8.97 -10.00
N LEU A 258 1.31 -7.99 -10.19
CA LEU A 258 1.53 -7.38 -11.50
C LEU A 258 2.16 -8.34 -12.50
N ARG A 259 3.04 -9.27 -12.06
CA ARG A 259 3.55 -10.35 -12.91
C ARG A 259 2.46 -11.31 -13.33
N THR A 260 1.58 -11.70 -12.41
CA THR A 260 0.40 -12.52 -12.73
C THR A 260 -0.44 -11.84 -13.82
N LEU A 261 -0.74 -10.56 -13.66
CA LEU A 261 -1.51 -9.76 -14.62
C LEU A 261 -0.81 -9.57 -15.97
N GLN A 262 0.51 -9.40 -15.98
CA GLN A 262 1.31 -9.27 -17.21
C GLN A 262 1.33 -10.56 -18.03
N ASN A 263 1.23 -11.72 -17.37
CA ASN A 263 1.24 -13.03 -18.02
C ASN A 263 -0.12 -13.42 -18.62
N ILE A 264 -1.19 -12.67 -18.31
CA ILE A 264 -2.52 -12.90 -18.88
C ILE A 264 -2.52 -12.52 -20.35
N LYS A 265 -2.70 -13.51 -21.23
CA LYS A 265 -2.63 -13.35 -22.68
C LYS A 265 -4.01 -13.29 -23.33
N GLY A 266 -4.07 -12.50 -24.41
CA GLY A 266 -5.19 -12.48 -25.34
C GLY A 266 -6.25 -11.42 -25.03
N PRO A 267 -7.09 -11.09 -26.02
CA PRO A 267 -8.20 -10.18 -25.81
C PRO A 267 -9.25 -10.82 -24.89
N PHE A 268 -9.91 -10.01 -24.07
CA PHE A 268 -11.05 -10.43 -23.26
C PHE A 268 -12.18 -10.95 -24.16
N LYS A 269 -12.77 -12.09 -23.79
CA LYS A 269 -13.87 -12.72 -24.52
C LYS A 269 -15.19 -11.96 -24.37
N SER A 270 -15.33 -11.24 -23.27
CA SER A 270 -16.51 -10.45 -22.93
C SER A 270 -16.09 -9.03 -22.58
N VAL A 271 -16.96 -8.06 -22.83
CA VAL A 271 -16.70 -6.64 -22.58
C VAL A 271 -17.73 -6.07 -21.60
N HIS A 272 -17.30 -5.09 -20.82
CA HIS A 272 -18.15 -4.35 -19.90
C HIS A 272 -17.74 -2.87 -19.91
N PRO A 273 -18.69 -1.91 -20.03
CA PRO A 273 -18.37 -0.48 -20.18
C PRO A 273 -17.45 0.08 -19.09
N GLN A 274 -17.63 -0.37 -17.84
CA GLN A 274 -16.81 0.06 -16.71
C GLN A 274 -15.47 -0.69 -16.58
N LEU A 275 -15.29 -1.85 -17.23
CA LEU A 275 -14.10 -2.69 -16.99
C LEU A 275 -13.13 -2.63 -18.17
N THR A 276 -13.67 -2.81 -19.36
CA THR A 276 -12.93 -2.85 -20.62
C THR A 276 -13.09 -1.54 -21.37
N ILE A 277 -12.61 -0.44 -20.78
CA ILE A 277 -12.75 0.92 -21.33
C ILE A 277 -12.13 1.10 -22.72
N PHE A 278 -11.15 0.25 -23.08
CA PHE A 278 -10.54 0.20 -24.42
C PHE A 278 -11.00 -1.00 -25.25
N GLY A 279 -12.13 -1.60 -24.87
CA GLY A 279 -12.61 -2.84 -25.47
C GLY A 279 -11.78 -4.06 -25.04
N PRO A 280 -11.82 -5.14 -25.82
CA PRO A 280 -11.27 -6.44 -25.39
C PRO A 280 -9.74 -6.44 -25.26
N THR A 281 -9.04 -5.41 -25.75
CA THR A 281 -7.59 -5.25 -25.61
C THR A 281 -7.19 -4.39 -24.41
N THR A 282 -8.13 -4.01 -23.54
CA THR A 282 -7.84 -3.28 -22.30
C THR A 282 -6.80 -4.06 -21.48
N PRO A 283 -5.70 -3.46 -21.02
CA PRO A 283 -4.70 -4.16 -20.20
C PRO A 283 -5.30 -4.76 -18.91
N PRO A 284 -4.96 -6.00 -18.51
CA PRO A 284 -5.53 -6.66 -17.33
C PRO A 284 -5.36 -5.87 -16.02
N VAL A 285 -4.25 -5.16 -15.85
CA VAL A 285 -4.03 -4.28 -14.68
C VAL A 285 -5.05 -3.14 -14.62
N ILE A 286 -5.43 -2.57 -15.76
CA ILE A 286 -6.45 -1.52 -15.84
C ILE A 286 -7.84 -2.12 -15.59
N VAL A 287 -8.14 -3.30 -16.13
CA VAL A 287 -9.39 -4.02 -15.85
C VAL A 287 -9.54 -4.29 -14.35
N LEU A 288 -8.48 -4.75 -13.68
CA LEU A 288 -8.49 -4.98 -12.24
C LEU A 288 -8.73 -3.68 -11.46
N ILE A 289 -7.98 -2.61 -11.75
CA ILE A 289 -8.16 -1.29 -11.10
C ILE A 289 -9.60 -0.81 -11.25
N ASN A 290 -10.15 -0.87 -12.46
CA ASN A 290 -11.51 -0.46 -12.76
C ASN A 290 -12.56 -1.31 -12.01
N ALA A 291 -12.35 -2.63 -11.93
CA ALA A 291 -13.23 -3.53 -11.19
C ALA A 291 -13.27 -3.16 -9.70
N LEU A 292 -12.10 -2.87 -9.12
CA LEU A 292 -11.98 -2.49 -7.71
C LEU A 292 -12.64 -1.13 -7.45
N LEU A 293 -12.35 -0.12 -8.27
CA LEU A 293 -12.94 1.23 -8.15
C LEU A 293 -14.47 1.22 -8.30
N THR A 294 -15.00 0.42 -9.22
CA THR A 294 -16.45 0.32 -9.45
C THR A 294 -17.14 -0.70 -8.55
N GLN A 295 -16.48 -1.10 -7.46
CA GLN A 295 -17.02 -1.97 -6.42
C GLN A 295 -17.56 -3.30 -6.97
N LYS A 296 -16.84 -3.92 -7.91
CA LYS A 296 -17.16 -5.25 -8.42
C LYS A 296 -16.73 -6.34 -7.44
N ARG A 297 -17.32 -7.51 -7.62
CA ARG A 297 -16.94 -8.76 -6.94
C ARG A 297 -15.73 -9.37 -7.64
N VAL A 298 -14.55 -9.12 -7.09
CA VAL A 298 -13.28 -9.59 -7.64
C VAL A 298 -12.84 -10.84 -6.87
N LEU A 299 -12.59 -11.93 -7.59
CA LEU A 299 -12.20 -13.21 -7.02
C LEU A 299 -10.84 -13.66 -7.57
N PHE A 300 -9.90 -13.95 -6.67
CA PHE A 300 -8.64 -14.61 -7.00
C PHE A 300 -8.76 -16.10 -6.70
N ILE A 301 -8.45 -16.95 -7.67
CA ILE A 301 -8.48 -18.40 -7.53
C ILE A 301 -7.08 -18.98 -7.72
N GLY A 302 -6.67 -19.86 -6.81
CA GLY A 302 -5.45 -20.66 -6.95
C GLY A 302 -5.61 -22.04 -6.35
N TYR A 303 -5.95 -23.04 -7.17
CA TYR A 303 -6.24 -24.40 -6.69
C TYR A 303 -5.01 -25.09 -6.08
N ASN A 304 -3.88 -25.07 -6.80
CA ASN A 304 -2.62 -25.66 -6.32
C ASN A 304 -1.67 -24.64 -5.70
N THR A 305 -2.12 -23.41 -5.49
CA THR A 305 -1.31 -22.34 -4.88
C THR A 305 -1.48 -22.38 -3.35
N PRO A 306 -0.44 -22.10 -2.55
CA PRO A 306 -0.60 -21.92 -1.10
C PRO A 306 -1.67 -20.88 -0.77
N SER A 307 -2.42 -21.10 0.31
CA SER A 307 -3.48 -20.17 0.73
C SER A 307 -2.92 -18.78 1.04
N GLY A 308 -1.69 -18.72 1.57
CA GLY A 308 -1.00 -17.46 1.86
C GLY A 308 -0.69 -16.65 0.61
N ASP A 309 -0.27 -17.32 -0.47
CA ASP A 309 0.00 -16.64 -1.74
C ASP A 309 -1.29 -16.12 -2.40
N VAL A 310 -2.42 -16.83 -2.25
CA VAL A 310 -3.74 -16.34 -2.69
C VAL A 310 -4.13 -15.09 -1.89
N ALA A 311 -3.98 -15.13 -0.57
CA ALA A 311 -4.25 -13.99 0.30
C ALA A 311 -3.38 -12.78 -0.04
N ASP A 312 -2.10 -12.98 -0.34
CA ASP A 312 -1.18 -11.91 -0.77
C ASP A 312 -1.66 -11.21 -2.06
N HIS A 313 -2.26 -11.93 -3.01
CA HIS A 313 -2.85 -11.31 -4.20
C HIS A 313 -4.06 -10.43 -3.87
N VAL A 314 -4.91 -10.86 -2.93
CA VAL A 314 -6.05 -10.08 -2.44
C VAL A 314 -5.58 -8.79 -1.76
N LEU A 315 -4.59 -8.88 -0.86
CA LEU A 315 -4.04 -7.73 -0.16
C LEU A 315 -3.31 -6.77 -1.12
N ALA A 316 -2.57 -7.31 -2.10
CA ALA A 316 -1.95 -6.51 -3.15
C ALA A 316 -2.99 -5.77 -4.02
N ALA A 317 -4.15 -6.39 -4.28
CA ALA A 317 -5.25 -5.74 -4.99
C ALA A 317 -5.88 -4.61 -4.15
N CYS A 318 -6.03 -4.81 -2.84
CA CYS A 318 -6.48 -3.75 -1.92
C CYS A 318 -5.52 -2.55 -1.94
N PHE A 319 -4.20 -2.80 -1.94
CA PHE A 319 -3.22 -1.73 -2.09
C PHE A 319 -3.29 -1.04 -3.44
N LEU A 320 -3.43 -1.80 -4.53
CA LEU A 320 -3.50 -1.25 -5.89
C LEU A 320 -4.68 -0.27 -6.05
N ALA A 321 -5.83 -0.59 -5.45
CA ALA A 321 -7.03 0.25 -5.51
C ALA A 321 -7.06 1.38 -4.47
N SER A 322 -6.44 1.19 -3.31
CA SER A 322 -6.28 2.27 -2.31
C SER A 322 -5.15 3.23 -2.65
N GLY A 323 -4.19 2.80 -3.48
CA GLY A 323 -2.95 3.51 -3.78
C GLY A 323 -2.06 3.70 -2.57
N GLY A 324 -2.16 2.84 -1.55
CA GLY A 324 -1.46 3.01 -0.27
C GLY A 324 -2.07 4.12 0.59
N GLY A 325 -3.40 4.18 0.65
CA GLY A 325 -4.14 5.10 1.53
C GLY A 325 -4.56 6.43 0.92
N ILE A 326 -4.61 6.55 -0.42
CA ILE A 326 -5.30 7.68 -1.10
C ILE A 326 -6.80 7.51 -0.95
N LEU A 327 -7.27 6.29 -1.20
CA LEU A 327 -8.66 5.89 -1.07
C LEU A 327 -8.77 4.83 0.01
N ARG A 328 -9.87 4.81 0.75
CA ARG A 328 -10.13 3.82 1.81
C ARG A 328 -11.41 3.02 1.56
N GLY A 329 -11.54 1.92 2.29
CA GLY A 329 -12.68 1.00 2.24
C GLY A 329 -12.48 -0.23 1.36
N PHE A 330 -11.26 -0.55 0.92
CA PHE A 330 -11.01 -1.79 0.15
C PHE A 330 -10.74 -2.96 1.07
N THR A 331 -9.80 -2.78 2.00
CA THR A 331 -9.40 -3.81 2.96
C THR A 331 -10.57 -4.30 3.80
N ARG A 332 -11.49 -3.40 4.18
CA ARG A 332 -12.63 -3.71 5.05
C ARG A 332 -13.60 -4.74 4.46
N TYR A 333 -13.68 -4.84 3.13
CA TYR A 333 -14.53 -5.81 2.42
C TYR A 333 -13.68 -6.81 1.62
N ALA A 334 -12.44 -7.00 2.06
CA ALA A 334 -11.57 -8.02 1.53
C ALA A 334 -11.73 -9.30 2.36
N PHE A 335 -11.74 -10.43 1.66
CA PHE A 335 -11.74 -11.77 2.22
C PHE A 335 -10.45 -12.44 1.72
N PRO A 336 -9.29 -12.21 2.36
CA PRO A 336 -8.02 -12.72 1.84
C PRO A 336 -8.02 -14.23 1.63
N TYR A 337 -8.81 -14.97 2.40
CA TYR A 337 -9.11 -16.37 2.19
C TYR A 337 -10.57 -16.70 2.52
N THR A 338 -11.30 -17.34 1.60
CA THR A 338 -12.66 -17.85 1.80
C THR A 338 -12.83 -19.26 1.21
N ASP A 339 -13.85 -19.98 1.69
CA ASP A 339 -14.20 -21.33 1.24
C ASP A 339 -15.69 -21.43 0.84
N LEU A 340 -16.13 -22.61 0.39
CA LEU A 340 -17.48 -22.82 -0.12
C LEU A 340 -18.60 -22.65 0.92
N SER A 341 -18.31 -22.89 2.20
CA SER A 341 -19.32 -22.76 3.26
C SER A 341 -19.63 -21.31 3.62
N LYS A 342 -18.81 -20.35 3.18
CA LYS A 342 -18.96 -18.91 3.44
C LYS A 342 -19.41 -18.13 2.21
N VAL A 343 -19.89 -18.83 1.18
CA VAL A 343 -20.36 -18.21 -0.07
C VAL A 343 -21.55 -17.30 0.21
N ASP A 344 -22.46 -17.68 1.10
CA ASP A 344 -23.62 -16.84 1.41
C ASP A 344 -23.21 -15.51 2.04
N ASP A 345 -22.33 -15.53 3.05
CA ASP A 345 -21.74 -14.33 3.67
C ASP A 345 -21.01 -13.45 2.65
N LEU A 346 -20.31 -14.09 1.71
CA LEU A 346 -19.60 -13.41 0.63
C LEU A 346 -20.57 -12.69 -0.31
N LEU A 347 -21.69 -13.33 -0.68
CA LEU A 347 -22.67 -12.80 -1.62
C LEU A 347 -23.58 -11.71 -1.01
N GLU A 348 -23.71 -11.66 0.31
CA GLU A 348 -24.35 -10.55 1.00
C GLU A 348 -23.58 -9.24 0.85
N THR A 349 -22.27 -9.31 0.56
CA THR A 349 -21.43 -8.14 0.35
C THR A 349 -21.57 -7.67 -1.11
N PRO A 350 -22.11 -6.46 -1.38
CA PRO A 350 -22.41 -6.02 -2.75
C PRO A 350 -21.21 -5.99 -3.70
N GLY A 351 -20.02 -5.74 -3.16
CA GLY A 351 -18.75 -5.87 -3.87
C GLY A 351 -17.62 -6.18 -2.88
N PHE A 352 -16.75 -7.09 -3.26
CA PHE A 352 -15.71 -7.64 -2.40
C PHE A 352 -14.46 -7.98 -3.19
N ILE A 353 -13.36 -8.20 -2.46
CA ILE A 353 -12.11 -8.73 -3.01
C ILE A 353 -11.81 -10.02 -2.25
N ALA A 354 -11.93 -11.18 -2.91
CA ALA A 354 -11.83 -12.46 -2.23
C ALA A 354 -10.77 -13.37 -2.83
N GLY A 355 -10.19 -14.22 -2.00
CA GLY A 355 -9.27 -15.28 -2.39
C GLY A 355 -9.87 -16.64 -2.08
N ALA A 356 -9.91 -17.55 -3.06
CA ALA A 356 -10.42 -18.90 -2.87
C ALA A 356 -9.52 -19.94 -3.53
N LYS A 357 -9.56 -21.17 -3.02
CA LYS A 357 -8.83 -22.30 -3.62
C LYS A 357 -9.74 -23.26 -4.36
N ASN A 358 -11.03 -23.27 -4.04
CA ASN A 358 -11.96 -24.21 -4.63
C ASN A 358 -12.34 -23.78 -6.07
N PRO A 359 -12.11 -24.61 -7.10
CA PRO A 359 -12.38 -24.23 -8.49
C PRO A 359 -13.88 -24.10 -8.76
N THR A 360 -14.74 -24.65 -7.90
CA THR A 360 -16.21 -24.55 -8.00
C THR A 360 -16.68 -23.10 -8.14
N PHE A 361 -15.99 -22.14 -7.53
CA PHE A 361 -16.32 -20.72 -7.68
C PHE A 361 -16.34 -20.27 -9.16
N THR A 362 -15.48 -20.82 -10.04
CA THR A 362 -15.47 -20.48 -11.48
C THR A 362 -16.70 -20.99 -12.23
N HIS A 363 -17.38 -22.02 -11.70
CA HIS A 363 -18.55 -22.63 -12.33
C HIS A 363 -19.85 -21.89 -12.03
N HIS A 364 -19.81 -20.91 -11.12
CA HIS A 364 -20.96 -20.09 -10.73
C HIS A 364 -20.73 -18.61 -11.10
N PRO A 365 -21.02 -18.20 -12.36
CA PRO A 365 -20.85 -16.81 -12.81
C PRO A 365 -21.63 -15.76 -12.02
N THR A 366 -22.62 -16.17 -11.23
CA THR A 366 -23.36 -15.26 -10.35
C THR A 366 -22.60 -14.91 -9.08
N TRP A 367 -21.50 -15.60 -8.75
CA TRP A 367 -20.76 -15.39 -7.52
C TRP A 367 -19.63 -14.35 -7.63
N TYR A 368 -19.22 -14.02 -8.85
CA TYR A 368 -18.17 -13.04 -9.10
C TYR A 368 -18.52 -12.19 -10.32
N ASP A 369 -17.88 -11.04 -10.42
CA ASP A 369 -17.94 -10.15 -11.58
C ASP A 369 -16.66 -10.28 -12.42
N VAL A 370 -15.51 -10.39 -11.74
CA VAL A 370 -14.20 -10.64 -12.34
C VAL A 370 -13.51 -11.75 -11.57
N VAL A 371 -13.02 -12.76 -12.28
CA VAL A 371 -12.19 -13.82 -11.70
C VAL A 371 -10.79 -13.78 -12.29
N VAL A 372 -9.78 -13.92 -11.43
CA VAL A 372 -8.37 -14.00 -11.79
C VAL A 372 -7.84 -15.35 -11.33
N ASP A 373 -7.50 -16.21 -12.28
CA ASP A 373 -6.81 -17.46 -12.01
C ASP A 373 -5.30 -17.19 -11.94
N ILE A 374 -4.74 -17.30 -10.74
CA ILE A 374 -3.33 -16.99 -10.48
C ILE A 374 -2.39 -18.09 -10.97
N GLU A 375 -2.91 -19.31 -11.18
CA GLU A 375 -2.13 -20.49 -11.61
C GLU A 375 -2.07 -20.57 -13.14
N ASN A 376 -3.22 -20.39 -13.79
CA ASN A 376 -3.34 -20.46 -15.25
C ASN A 376 -3.11 -19.11 -15.96
N PHE A 377 -2.92 -18.03 -15.20
CA PHE A 377 -2.77 -16.67 -15.71
C PHE A 377 -3.93 -16.27 -16.64
N THR A 378 -5.17 -16.46 -16.17
CA THR A 378 -6.37 -16.04 -16.89
C THR A 378 -7.15 -15.00 -16.09
N MET A 379 -7.83 -14.10 -16.80
CA MET A 379 -8.79 -13.18 -16.21
C MET A 379 -10.06 -13.21 -17.05
N ASP A 380 -11.17 -13.57 -16.41
CA ASP A 380 -12.47 -13.68 -17.06
C ASP A 380 -13.48 -12.73 -16.41
N ILE A 381 -14.28 -12.07 -17.25
CA ILE A 381 -15.40 -11.23 -16.81
C ILE A 381 -16.66 -12.08 -16.86
N SER A 382 -17.43 -12.08 -15.78
CA SER A 382 -18.63 -12.90 -15.66
C SER A 382 -19.63 -12.62 -16.79
N PRO A 383 -20.16 -13.66 -17.45
CA PRO A 383 -21.30 -13.54 -18.38
C PRO A 383 -22.55 -12.91 -17.76
N ALA A 384 -22.69 -12.87 -16.43
CA ALA A 384 -23.85 -12.29 -15.76
C ALA A 384 -23.90 -10.75 -15.86
N ILE A 385 -22.73 -10.11 -15.99
CA ILE A 385 -22.63 -8.64 -16.10
C ILE A 385 -22.12 -8.19 -17.46
N SER A 386 -21.48 -9.07 -18.23
CA SER A 386 -20.80 -8.69 -19.47
C SER A 386 -21.68 -8.84 -20.71
N SER A 387 -21.30 -8.10 -21.75
CA SER A 387 -21.83 -8.28 -23.09
C SER A 387 -20.82 -9.04 -23.95
N PRO A 388 -21.27 -9.94 -24.86
CA PRO A 388 -20.36 -10.59 -25.79
C PRO A 388 -19.73 -9.55 -26.73
N VAL A 389 -18.47 -9.77 -27.11
CA VAL A 389 -17.81 -8.91 -28.11
C VAL A 389 -18.64 -8.95 -29.41
N PRO A 390 -19.03 -7.79 -29.96
CA PRO A 390 -19.77 -7.75 -31.22
C PRO A 390 -18.98 -8.46 -32.32
N LYS A 391 -19.61 -9.41 -33.03
CA LYS A 391 -18.99 -10.05 -34.20
C LYS A 391 -18.77 -8.98 -35.27
N GLU A 392 -17.51 -8.76 -35.68
CA GLU A 392 -17.15 -7.78 -36.71
C GLU A 392 -17.98 -8.02 -37.98
N LYS A 393 -18.85 -7.07 -38.34
CA LYS A 393 -19.15 -6.84 -39.75
C LYS A 393 -18.03 -5.94 -40.26
N GLU A 394 -17.25 -6.47 -41.19
CA GLU A 394 -16.16 -5.80 -41.90
C GLU A 394 -16.50 -4.34 -42.24
N THR A 395 -16.07 -3.42 -41.39
CA THR A 395 -15.98 -2.00 -41.74
C THR A 395 -14.59 -1.55 -41.35
N LYS A 396 -13.73 -1.38 -42.36
CA LYS A 396 -12.40 -0.79 -42.21
C LYS A 396 -12.57 0.69 -41.81
N GLY A 397 -12.64 0.92 -40.50
CA GLY A 397 -12.70 2.22 -39.85
C GLY A 397 -12.74 1.98 -38.34
N ASN A 398 -12.14 2.88 -37.54
CA ASN A 398 -12.18 2.79 -36.07
C ASN A 398 -13.58 2.38 -35.61
N ASN A 399 -13.72 1.24 -34.92
CA ASN A 399 -14.98 0.83 -34.32
C ASN A 399 -15.42 1.95 -33.36
N PRO A 400 -16.53 2.67 -33.61
CA PRO A 400 -17.00 3.75 -32.74
C PRO A 400 -17.45 3.25 -31.36
N LEU A 401 -17.46 1.94 -31.13
CA LEU A 401 -17.81 1.29 -29.88
C LEU A 401 -16.65 1.21 -28.88
N PHE A 402 -15.39 1.36 -29.32
CA PHE A 402 -14.22 1.22 -28.44
C PHE A 402 -13.40 2.50 -28.44
N ALA A 403 -13.14 3.01 -27.24
CA ALA A 403 -12.36 4.21 -27.02
C ALA A 403 -10.90 4.02 -27.45
N THR A 404 -10.30 5.08 -28.00
CA THR A 404 -8.86 5.08 -28.31
C THR A 404 -8.08 5.04 -26.99
N ILE A 405 -7.13 4.11 -26.89
CA ILE A 405 -6.30 3.96 -25.68
C ILE A 405 -5.61 5.30 -25.38
N SER A 406 -5.75 5.79 -24.15
CA SER A 406 -5.05 7.01 -23.72
C SER A 406 -3.55 6.76 -23.73
N GLN A 407 -2.78 7.71 -24.27
CA GLN A 407 -1.31 7.62 -24.31
C GLN A 407 -0.72 7.43 -22.91
N ASP A 408 -1.30 8.06 -21.89
CA ASP A 408 -0.83 7.97 -20.50
C ASP A 408 -1.07 6.57 -19.90
N ASP A 409 -2.14 5.88 -20.31
CA ASP A 409 -2.42 4.49 -19.90
C ASP A 409 -1.46 3.50 -20.58
N ILE A 410 -1.08 3.76 -21.84
CA ILE A 410 -0.01 3.02 -22.53
C ILE A 410 1.32 3.23 -21.81
N ILE A 411 1.66 4.48 -21.47
CA ILE A 411 2.89 4.83 -20.75
C ILE A 411 2.92 4.10 -19.40
N PHE A 412 1.84 4.12 -18.64
CA PHE A 412 1.76 3.42 -17.36
C PHE A 412 2.02 1.92 -17.52
N THR A 413 1.33 1.27 -18.45
CA THR A 413 1.45 -0.18 -18.63
C THR A 413 2.81 -0.62 -19.16
N ASP A 414 3.41 0.15 -20.07
CA ASP A 414 4.78 -0.10 -20.55
C ASP A 414 5.83 0.15 -19.46
N GLN A 415 5.67 1.20 -18.66
CA GLN A 415 6.54 1.47 -17.51
C GLN A 415 6.49 0.35 -16.48
N VAL A 416 5.29 -0.10 -16.08
CA VAL A 416 5.15 -1.23 -15.15
C VAL A 416 5.85 -2.48 -15.70
N LYS A 417 5.62 -2.80 -16.98
CA LYS A 417 6.29 -3.93 -17.66
C LYS A 417 7.82 -3.79 -17.63
N ARG A 418 8.33 -2.59 -17.90
CA ARG A 418 9.77 -2.29 -17.86
C ARG A 418 10.33 -2.45 -16.45
N MET A 419 9.68 -1.87 -15.44
CA MET A 419 10.10 -1.95 -14.04
C MET A 419 10.15 -3.40 -13.53
N LEU A 420 9.19 -4.24 -13.94
CA LEU A 420 9.19 -5.67 -13.61
C LEU A 420 10.33 -6.44 -14.28
N THR A 421 10.66 -6.09 -15.52
CA THR A 421 11.74 -6.71 -16.30
C THR A 421 13.13 -6.27 -15.81
N GLU A 422 13.27 -5.01 -15.43
CA GLU A 422 14.51 -4.43 -14.89
C GLU A 422 14.65 -4.67 -13.38
N HIS A 423 13.75 -5.42 -12.75
CA HIS A 423 13.79 -5.80 -11.33
C HIS A 423 13.85 -4.60 -10.36
N TYR A 424 13.03 -3.58 -10.59
CA TYR A 424 12.93 -2.43 -9.69
C TYR A 424 12.42 -2.86 -8.32
N GLY A 425 12.74 -2.07 -7.29
CA GLY A 425 12.27 -2.28 -5.93
C GLY A 425 10.75 -2.20 -5.84
N GLU A 426 10.19 -2.91 -4.85
CA GLU A 426 8.75 -2.92 -4.55
C GLU A 426 8.25 -1.49 -4.26
N SER A 427 9.03 -0.66 -3.55
CA SER A 427 8.69 0.74 -3.25
C SER A 427 8.48 1.58 -4.52
N SER A 428 9.37 1.48 -5.52
CA SER A 428 9.24 2.23 -6.77
C SER A 428 7.98 1.80 -7.53
N ILE A 429 7.68 0.51 -7.56
CA ILE A 429 6.49 -0.05 -8.23
C ILE A 429 5.20 0.40 -7.52
N ARG A 430 5.18 0.37 -6.19
CA ARG A 430 4.08 0.89 -5.37
C ARG A 430 3.84 2.38 -5.65
N HIS A 431 4.90 3.19 -5.70
CA HIS A 431 4.82 4.61 -6.05
C HIS A 431 4.26 4.84 -7.46
N ARG A 432 4.69 4.05 -8.46
CA ARG A 432 4.16 4.14 -9.83
C ARG A 432 2.66 3.82 -9.91
N CYS A 433 2.21 2.76 -9.22
CA CYS A 433 0.79 2.41 -9.13
C CYS A 433 -0.01 3.47 -8.38
N ARG A 434 0.54 4.01 -7.28
CA ARG A 434 -0.04 5.13 -6.53
C ARG A 434 -0.27 6.34 -7.44
N ASN A 435 0.73 6.78 -8.20
CA ASN A 435 0.60 7.93 -9.11
C ASN A 435 -0.43 7.70 -10.22
N TYR A 436 -0.61 6.45 -10.67
CA TYR A 436 -1.68 6.12 -11.61
C TYR A 436 -3.07 6.33 -10.99
N LEU A 437 -3.26 5.90 -9.74
CA LEU A 437 -4.52 6.12 -9.02
C LEU A 437 -4.76 7.61 -8.72
N ILE A 438 -3.73 8.35 -8.31
CA ILE A 438 -3.82 9.82 -8.12
C ILE A 438 -4.31 10.47 -9.41
N ARG A 439 -3.73 10.12 -10.56
CA ARG A 439 -4.19 10.60 -11.87
C ARG A 439 -5.69 10.34 -12.07
N PHE A 440 -6.18 9.13 -11.79
CA PHE A 440 -7.61 8.82 -11.92
C PHE A 440 -8.48 9.73 -11.03
N VAL A 441 -8.15 9.87 -9.75
CA VAL A 441 -8.90 10.72 -8.81
C VAL A 441 -8.90 12.18 -9.27
N ARG A 442 -7.74 12.69 -9.70
CA ARG A 442 -7.59 14.08 -10.19
C ARG A 442 -8.39 14.32 -11.48
N ILE A 443 -8.45 13.34 -12.38
CA ILE A 443 -9.30 13.42 -13.58
C ILE A 443 -10.78 13.40 -13.19
N ALA A 444 -11.17 12.55 -12.23
CA ALA A 444 -12.54 12.47 -11.74
C ALA A 444 -13.02 13.80 -11.14
N ILE A 445 -12.19 14.48 -10.33
CA ILE A 445 -12.48 15.83 -9.82
C ILE A 445 -12.81 16.78 -10.98
N SER A 446 -11.92 16.88 -11.97
CA SER A 446 -12.11 17.78 -13.12
C SER A 446 -13.28 17.38 -14.03
N PHE A 447 -13.63 16.09 -14.09
CA PHE A 447 -14.80 15.59 -14.82
C PHE A 447 -16.10 15.98 -14.11
N GLU A 448 -16.15 15.84 -12.78
CA GLU A 448 -17.31 16.25 -12.00
C GLU A 448 -17.58 17.75 -12.11
N GLU A 449 -16.54 18.57 -12.07
CA GLU A 449 -16.68 20.00 -12.36
C GLU A 449 -17.18 20.28 -13.77
N TYR A 450 -16.70 19.52 -14.77
CA TYR A 450 -17.14 19.69 -16.15
C TYR A 450 -18.62 19.35 -16.32
N LYS A 451 -19.06 18.20 -15.80
CA LYS A 451 -20.39 17.61 -15.98
C LYS A 451 -21.43 18.15 -14.98
N TYR A 452 -21.06 18.26 -13.71
CA TYR A 452 -21.94 18.63 -12.58
C TYR A 452 -21.69 20.03 -12.01
N LYS A 453 -20.67 20.74 -12.48
CA LYS A 453 -20.29 22.10 -12.01
C LYS A 453 -19.81 22.17 -10.56
N GLN A 454 -19.63 21.02 -9.92
CA GLN A 454 -19.11 20.88 -8.57
C GLN A 454 -18.50 19.48 -8.42
N SER A 455 -17.52 19.34 -7.54
CA SER A 455 -16.99 18.04 -7.13
C SER A 455 -17.06 17.91 -5.61
N LEU A 456 -17.50 16.75 -5.12
CA LEU A 456 -17.46 16.45 -3.68
C LEU A 456 -16.05 16.13 -3.19
N LEU A 457 -15.16 15.77 -4.13
CA LEU A 457 -13.75 15.49 -3.86
C LEU A 457 -12.89 16.77 -3.87
N TRP A 458 -13.45 17.89 -4.31
CA TRP A 458 -12.85 19.21 -4.17
C TRP A 458 -13.91 20.29 -3.87
N PRO A 459 -14.48 20.30 -2.66
CA PRO A 459 -15.58 21.21 -2.31
C PRO A 459 -15.15 22.68 -2.10
N ARG A 460 -13.86 23.01 -2.31
CA ARG A 460 -13.30 24.35 -2.10
C ARG A 460 -13.72 25.29 -3.22
N LYS A 461 -14.04 26.54 -2.87
CA LYS A 461 -14.16 27.64 -3.84
C LYS A 461 -12.80 28.31 -3.92
N ASN A 462 -12.09 28.16 -5.04
CA ASN A 462 -10.77 28.76 -5.22
C ASN A 462 -10.89 30.29 -5.09
N THR A 463 -10.26 30.85 -4.05
CA THR A 463 -10.22 32.28 -3.77
C THR A 463 -9.24 33.01 -4.69
N ASP A 464 -8.15 32.34 -5.06
CA ASP A 464 -7.14 32.83 -5.99
C ASP A 464 -7.46 32.35 -7.41
N LYS A 465 -7.63 33.32 -8.34
CA LYS A 465 -8.00 33.03 -9.74
C LYS A 465 -7.01 32.12 -10.47
N ASP A 466 -5.76 32.10 -10.03
CA ASP A 466 -4.67 31.32 -10.65
C ASP A 466 -4.40 29.97 -9.97
N ALA A 467 -4.97 29.74 -8.77
CA ALA A 467 -4.96 28.47 -8.08
C ALA A 467 -5.95 27.53 -8.79
N GLY A 468 -5.51 26.81 -9.81
CA GLY A 468 -6.31 25.72 -10.39
C GLY A 468 -6.30 24.50 -9.47
N HIS A 469 -7.04 23.45 -9.83
CA HIS A 469 -7.03 22.18 -9.11
C HIS A 469 -7.36 21.00 -10.06
N GLY A 470 -7.14 19.78 -9.58
CA GLY A 470 -7.38 18.56 -10.37
C GLY A 470 -6.31 18.29 -11.43
N TYR A 471 -6.58 17.42 -12.39
CA TYR A 471 -5.54 16.98 -13.33
C TYR A 471 -5.14 18.08 -14.33
N VAL A 472 -3.87 18.09 -14.73
CA VAL A 472 -3.32 19.06 -15.67
C VAL A 472 -3.07 18.39 -17.02
N TRP A 473 -3.80 18.84 -18.04
CA TRP A 473 -3.57 18.41 -19.42
C TRP A 473 -2.69 19.40 -20.18
N ASN A 474 -1.96 18.88 -21.17
CA ASN A 474 -1.23 19.70 -22.15
C ASN A 474 -2.14 20.27 -23.26
N SER A 475 -3.35 19.74 -23.43
CA SER A 475 -4.29 20.14 -24.48
C SER A 475 -5.74 19.78 -24.12
N GLY A 476 -6.68 20.60 -24.59
CA GLY A 476 -8.12 20.36 -24.38
C GLY A 476 -8.64 19.09 -25.05
N THR A 477 -8.04 18.67 -26.17
CA THR A 477 -8.42 17.43 -26.87
C THR A 477 -8.15 16.19 -26.01
N ARG A 478 -6.98 16.13 -25.35
CA ARG A 478 -6.67 15.01 -24.42
C ARG A 478 -7.62 14.99 -23.23
N ARG A 479 -7.97 16.16 -22.69
CA ARG A 479 -8.96 16.29 -21.62
C ARG A 479 -10.29 15.66 -22.00
N LEU A 480 -10.82 16.02 -23.17
CA LEU A 480 -12.10 15.46 -23.64
C LEU A 480 -12.02 13.95 -23.91
N LEU A 481 -10.88 13.46 -24.42
CA LEU A 481 -10.66 12.03 -24.63
C LEU A 481 -10.65 11.26 -23.30
N ASP A 482 -9.90 11.73 -22.30
CA ASP A 482 -9.88 11.08 -20.98
C ASP A 482 -11.27 11.08 -20.34
N PHE A 483 -12.04 12.17 -20.46
CA PHE A 483 -13.42 12.23 -19.98
C PHE A 483 -14.31 11.20 -20.67
N GLN A 484 -14.24 11.08 -22.00
CA GLN A 484 -15.02 10.08 -22.74
C GLN A 484 -14.65 8.64 -22.35
N ASN A 485 -13.35 8.36 -22.18
CA ASN A 485 -12.85 7.03 -21.88
C ASN A 485 -13.19 6.60 -20.45
N LEU A 486 -13.03 7.51 -19.48
CA LEU A 486 -13.17 7.21 -18.05
C LEU A 486 -14.57 7.48 -17.49
N GLU A 487 -15.45 8.16 -18.23
CA GLU A 487 -16.82 8.45 -17.77
C GLU A 487 -17.54 7.22 -17.18
N PRO A 488 -17.57 6.03 -17.81
CA PRO A 488 -18.24 4.87 -17.22
C PRO A 488 -17.65 4.45 -15.87
N VAL A 489 -16.33 4.54 -15.72
CA VAL A 489 -15.60 4.17 -14.50
C VAL A 489 -15.85 5.21 -13.42
N ILE A 490 -15.77 6.49 -13.76
CA ILE A 490 -16.01 7.60 -12.82
C ILE A 490 -17.44 7.54 -12.31
N GLU A 491 -18.44 7.35 -13.18
CA GLU A 491 -19.83 7.22 -12.74
C GLU A 491 -20.09 5.98 -11.88
N GLY A 492 -19.42 4.86 -12.18
CA GLY A 492 -19.45 3.67 -11.33
C GLY A 492 -18.80 3.91 -9.97
N TRP A 493 -17.64 4.58 -9.96
CA TRP A 493 -16.91 4.88 -8.74
C TRP A 493 -17.67 5.86 -7.83
N ARG A 494 -18.35 6.86 -8.40
CA ARG A 494 -19.20 7.81 -7.66
C ARG A 494 -20.34 7.15 -6.86
N GLN A 495 -20.74 5.94 -7.26
CA GLN A 495 -21.74 5.14 -6.56
C GLN A 495 -21.13 4.17 -5.53
N SER A 496 -19.80 4.10 -5.46
CA SER A 496 -19.08 3.19 -4.57
C SER A 496 -18.90 3.77 -3.17
N ARG A 497 -18.67 2.86 -2.22
CA ARG A 497 -18.30 3.21 -0.83
C ARG A 497 -16.98 3.99 -0.78
N SER A 498 -16.01 3.64 -1.62
CA SER A 498 -14.69 4.29 -1.62
C SER A 498 -14.78 5.78 -2.00
N TYR A 499 -15.70 6.15 -2.90
CA TYR A 499 -15.96 7.54 -3.23
C TYR A 499 -16.63 8.29 -2.08
N ALA A 500 -17.62 7.67 -1.43
CA ALA A 500 -18.28 8.26 -0.27
C ALA A 500 -17.30 8.53 0.88
N LEU A 501 -16.39 7.58 1.13
CA LEU A 501 -15.33 7.74 2.13
C LEU A 501 -14.31 8.80 1.72
N ALA A 502 -13.91 8.88 0.45
CA ALA A 502 -13.03 9.92 -0.04
C ALA A 502 -13.65 11.32 0.10
N ALA A 503 -14.94 11.48 -0.20
CA ALA A 503 -15.67 12.74 0.01
C ALA A 503 -15.79 13.09 1.50
N GLU A 504 -15.91 12.10 2.38
CA GLU A 504 -15.85 12.29 3.83
C GLU A 504 -14.47 12.78 4.29
N ASP A 505 -13.39 12.15 3.82
CA ASP A 505 -12.01 12.54 4.15
C ASP A 505 -11.71 13.98 3.73
N GLU A 506 -12.20 14.37 2.55
CA GLU A 506 -12.10 15.73 2.05
C GLU A 506 -12.84 16.74 2.94
N ARG A 507 -14.05 16.38 3.38
CA ARG A 507 -14.86 17.20 4.28
C ARG A 507 -14.22 17.32 5.66
N GLU A 508 -13.69 16.24 6.21
CA GLU A 508 -12.97 16.24 7.48
C GLU A 508 -11.73 17.13 7.39
N ARG A 509 -10.95 17.02 6.30
CA ARG A 509 -9.79 17.89 6.07
C ARG A 509 -10.16 19.37 6.04
N LEU A 510 -11.33 19.74 5.53
CA LEU A 510 -11.81 21.12 5.55
C LEU A 510 -12.21 21.64 6.94
N THR A 511 -12.43 20.76 7.91
CA THR A 511 -12.70 21.19 9.30
C THR A 511 -11.43 21.72 9.99
N ASN A 512 -10.26 21.34 9.49
CA ASN A 512 -8.98 21.84 9.99
C ASN A 512 -8.70 23.24 9.39
N PRO A 513 -8.70 24.32 10.21
CA PRO A 513 -8.44 25.67 9.73
C PRO A 513 -7.02 25.85 9.17
N ASP A 514 -6.07 25.03 9.62
CA ASP A 514 -4.66 25.07 9.20
C ASP A 514 -4.40 24.20 7.96
N ALA A 515 -5.44 23.54 7.41
CA ALA A 515 -5.27 22.70 6.23
C ALA A 515 -4.93 23.54 4.99
N LEU A 516 -3.86 23.14 4.30
CA LEU A 516 -3.46 23.74 3.04
C LEU A 516 -4.63 23.73 2.03
N THR A 517 -5.04 24.93 1.60
CA THR A 517 -6.15 25.13 0.66
C THR A 517 -5.70 25.03 -0.80
N LEU A 518 -4.40 25.23 -1.04
CA LEU A 518 -3.78 25.18 -2.35
C LEU A 518 -3.59 23.74 -2.84
N ASP A 519 -3.98 23.45 -4.08
CA ASP A 519 -3.59 22.22 -4.77
C ASP A 519 -2.13 22.36 -5.26
N VAL A 520 -1.19 21.98 -4.39
CA VAL A 520 0.26 22.07 -4.67
C VAL A 520 0.64 21.21 -5.86
N GLU A 521 0.09 19.99 -5.95
CA GLU A 521 0.35 19.09 -7.06
C GLU A 521 -0.10 19.70 -8.39
N HIS A 522 -1.29 20.33 -8.44
CA HIS A 522 -1.74 21.04 -9.64
C HIS A 522 -0.76 22.15 -10.06
N CYS A 523 -0.24 22.90 -9.09
CA CYS A 523 0.72 23.97 -9.36
C CYS A 523 2.03 23.43 -9.96
N LEU A 524 2.56 22.35 -9.37
CA LEU A 524 3.77 21.69 -9.87
C LEU A 524 3.55 21.08 -11.25
N ASP A 525 2.42 20.41 -11.47
CA ASP A 525 2.07 19.84 -12.77
C ASP A 525 1.89 20.90 -13.86
N LYS A 526 1.32 22.07 -13.53
CA LYS A 526 1.26 23.20 -14.48
C LYS A 526 2.65 23.66 -14.90
N LEU A 527 3.60 23.80 -13.96
CA LEU A 527 4.98 24.16 -14.27
C LEU A 527 5.69 23.10 -15.13
N LYS A 528 5.31 21.82 -14.96
CA LYS A 528 5.92 20.68 -15.66
C LYS A 528 5.34 20.41 -17.05
N ILE A 529 4.02 20.51 -17.20
CA ILE A 529 3.28 19.99 -18.35
C ILE A 529 2.83 21.11 -19.30
N GLN A 530 2.47 22.29 -18.77
CA GLN A 530 1.89 23.37 -19.58
C GLN A 530 2.96 24.35 -20.07
N THR A 531 2.74 24.88 -21.27
CA THR A 531 3.53 26.00 -21.81
C THR A 531 2.98 27.31 -21.27
N LEU A 532 3.47 27.72 -20.10
CA LEU A 532 3.03 28.93 -19.42
C LEU A 532 3.78 30.17 -19.93
N ASN A 533 3.11 31.31 -19.96
CA ASN A 533 3.78 32.59 -20.16
C ASN A 533 4.47 33.06 -18.87
N ASN A 534 5.40 34.03 -18.97
CA ASN A 534 6.18 34.51 -17.82
C ASN A 534 5.31 35.04 -16.67
N SER A 535 4.11 35.58 -16.95
CA SER A 535 3.20 36.08 -15.91
C SER A 535 2.50 34.94 -15.18
N GLU A 536 2.04 33.93 -15.92
CA GLU A 536 1.40 32.75 -15.36
C GLU A 536 2.36 31.94 -14.48
N SER A 537 3.58 31.69 -14.96
CA SER A 537 4.58 30.97 -14.17
C SER A 537 5.00 31.75 -12.93
N ALA A 538 5.15 33.08 -13.01
CA ALA A 538 5.44 33.92 -11.85
C ALA A 538 4.33 33.90 -10.80
N ALA A 539 3.06 33.90 -11.24
CA ALA A 539 1.93 33.79 -10.33
C ALA A 539 1.96 32.47 -9.55
N ILE A 540 2.29 31.35 -10.21
CA ILE A 540 2.42 30.04 -9.55
C ILE A 540 3.54 30.04 -8.51
N TYR A 541 4.73 30.57 -8.83
CA TYR A 541 5.82 30.65 -7.84
C TYR A 541 5.45 31.50 -6.63
N THR A 542 4.74 32.61 -6.86
CA THR A 542 4.25 33.49 -5.78
C THR A 542 3.19 32.77 -4.94
N LEU A 543 2.29 32.02 -5.58
CA LEU A 543 1.23 31.27 -4.92
C LEU A 543 1.79 30.14 -4.04
N LEU A 544 2.76 29.38 -4.55
CA LEU A 544 3.48 28.36 -3.79
C LEU A 544 4.20 28.99 -2.59
N HIS A 545 4.87 30.12 -2.80
CA HIS A 545 5.55 30.84 -1.73
C HIS A 545 4.56 31.27 -0.62
N THR A 546 3.44 31.90 -0.97
CA THR A 546 2.48 32.44 -0.01
C THR A 546 1.77 31.35 0.80
N ASN A 547 1.43 30.23 0.16
CA ASN A 547 0.61 29.19 0.79
C ASN A 547 1.44 28.09 1.47
N VAL A 548 2.62 27.74 0.95
CA VAL A 548 3.46 26.68 1.54
C VAL A 548 4.35 27.29 2.60
N SER A 549 3.90 27.31 3.87
CA SER A 549 4.60 27.99 4.95
C SER A 549 4.81 27.14 6.21
N GLY A 550 3.87 26.26 6.52
CA GLY A 550 3.93 25.35 7.65
C GLY A 550 4.84 24.14 7.41
N TYR A 551 5.12 23.43 8.50
CA TYR A 551 5.89 22.18 8.47
C TYR A 551 5.23 21.13 7.56
N ASP A 552 3.93 20.87 7.76
CA ASP A 552 3.20 19.87 6.98
C ASP A 552 2.94 20.31 5.53
N ASP A 553 2.89 21.62 5.25
CA ASP A 553 2.80 22.14 3.87
C ASP A 553 4.06 21.80 3.08
N ILE A 554 5.24 21.96 3.70
CA ILE A 554 6.51 21.61 3.09
C ILE A 554 6.57 20.10 2.84
N ASN A 555 6.17 19.27 3.80
CA ASN A 555 6.07 17.82 3.58
C ASN A 555 5.15 17.48 2.40
N THR A 556 4.00 18.14 2.31
CA THR A 556 3.06 17.96 1.18
C THR A 556 3.69 18.34 -0.15
N LEU A 557 4.40 19.48 -0.22
CA LEU A 557 5.13 19.88 -1.42
C LEU A 557 6.21 18.86 -1.80
N LEU A 558 6.96 18.34 -0.82
CA LEU A 558 8.01 17.35 -1.05
C LEU A 558 7.47 16.02 -1.58
N VAL A 559 6.31 15.56 -1.09
CA VAL A 559 5.64 14.35 -1.58
C VAL A 559 5.38 14.45 -3.09
N HIS A 560 4.88 15.59 -3.56
CA HIS A 560 4.56 15.79 -4.97
C HIS A 560 5.78 16.17 -5.83
N ALA A 561 6.84 16.70 -5.23
CA ALA A 561 8.07 17.06 -5.92
C ALA A 561 9.14 15.94 -5.93
N ILE A 562 8.78 14.72 -5.49
CA ILE A 562 9.77 13.65 -5.28
C ILE A 562 10.42 13.16 -6.58
N ASP A 563 9.63 13.00 -7.63
CA ASP A 563 10.09 12.47 -8.92
C ASP A 563 11.08 13.40 -9.62
N SER A 564 10.96 14.70 -9.39
CA SER A 564 11.77 15.75 -10.02
C SER A 564 12.80 16.37 -9.07
N ASN A 565 12.78 15.98 -7.79
CA ASN A 565 13.63 16.52 -6.74
C ASN A 565 13.67 18.07 -6.74
N LEU A 566 12.50 18.70 -6.54
CA LEU A 566 12.31 20.16 -6.50
C LEU A 566 12.70 20.93 -7.77
N PHE A 567 12.99 20.25 -8.88
CA PHE A 567 13.53 20.91 -10.07
C PHE A 567 12.60 22.01 -10.60
N GLU A 568 11.30 21.75 -10.73
CA GLU A 568 10.31 22.72 -11.23
C GLU A 568 10.18 23.92 -10.29
N VAL A 569 10.30 23.71 -8.98
CA VAL A 569 10.32 24.81 -8.00
C VAL A 569 11.60 25.64 -8.18
N ALA A 570 12.76 24.99 -8.29
CA ALA A 570 14.05 25.65 -8.36
C ALA A 570 14.27 26.44 -9.66
N LEU A 571 13.57 26.10 -10.75
CA LEU A 571 13.57 26.89 -11.99
C LEU A 571 13.07 28.33 -11.78
N GLY A 572 12.28 28.59 -10.73
CA GLY A 572 11.85 29.94 -10.36
C GLY A 572 13.00 30.89 -10.02
N LEU A 573 14.17 30.38 -9.61
CA LEU A 573 15.36 31.18 -9.30
C LEU A 573 15.94 31.91 -10.52
N VAL A 574 15.74 31.36 -11.72
CA VAL A 574 16.21 31.94 -12.99
C VAL A 574 15.06 32.60 -13.77
N HIS A 575 13.93 32.82 -13.13
CA HIS A 575 12.75 33.40 -13.76
C HIS A 575 12.99 34.86 -14.20
N ARG A 576 12.33 35.31 -15.26
CA ARG A 576 12.48 36.67 -15.83
C ARG A 576 12.08 37.77 -14.84
N PHE A 577 10.99 37.54 -14.11
CA PHE A 577 10.46 38.50 -13.13
C PHE A 577 11.16 38.41 -11.76
N PRO A 578 11.65 39.55 -11.21
CA PRO A 578 12.32 39.58 -9.90
C PRO A 578 11.48 39.02 -8.77
N ALA A 579 10.20 39.38 -8.69
CA ALA A 579 9.29 38.91 -7.63
C ALA A 579 9.19 37.37 -7.58
N ALA A 580 9.18 36.69 -8.74
CA ALA A 580 9.16 35.23 -8.79
C ALA A 580 10.48 34.62 -8.30
N ARG A 581 11.62 35.26 -8.61
CA ARG A 581 12.94 34.82 -8.11
C ARG A 581 13.03 34.96 -6.59
N GLU A 582 12.54 36.07 -6.06
CA GLU A 582 12.51 36.36 -4.62
C GLU A 582 11.61 35.38 -3.87
N ALA A 583 10.37 35.19 -4.35
CA ALA A 583 9.42 34.23 -3.79
C ALA A 583 9.97 32.79 -3.81
N THR A 584 10.61 32.38 -4.91
CA THR A 584 11.24 31.07 -5.02
C THR A 584 12.40 30.91 -4.05
N CYS A 585 13.23 31.95 -3.91
CA CYS A 585 14.35 31.95 -2.97
C CYS A 585 13.87 31.80 -1.52
N GLU A 586 12.86 32.55 -1.11
CA GLU A 586 12.28 32.46 0.24
C GLU A 586 11.60 31.12 0.52
N LEU A 587 10.93 30.53 -0.50
CA LEU A 587 10.39 29.18 -0.40
C LEU A 587 11.50 28.13 -0.25
N LEU A 588 12.56 28.19 -1.04
CA LEU A 588 13.69 27.27 -0.94
C LEU A 588 14.47 27.42 0.36
N GLU A 589 14.53 28.63 0.93
CA GLU A 589 15.13 28.83 2.26
C GLU A 589 14.33 28.12 3.36
N ARG A 590 12.99 28.21 3.32
CA ARG A 590 12.11 27.43 4.22
C ARG A 590 12.25 25.93 4.03
N ILE A 591 12.29 25.45 2.77
CA ILE A 591 12.52 24.04 2.45
C ILE A 591 13.88 23.58 2.99
N ARG A 592 14.93 24.39 2.86
CA ARG A 592 16.28 24.05 3.37
C ARG A 592 16.32 23.98 4.90
N ALA A 593 15.52 24.79 5.59
CA ALA A 593 15.40 24.76 7.04
C ALA A 593 14.61 23.54 7.55
N HIS A 594 13.77 22.94 6.71
CA HIS A 594 13.00 21.75 7.04
C HIS A 594 13.88 20.48 7.10
N PRO A 595 13.70 19.56 8.07
CA PRO A 595 14.54 18.37 8.22
C PRO A 595 14.61 17.48 6.96
N ALA A 596 13.44 17.13 6.40
CA ALA A 596 13.37 16.45 5.11
C ALA A 596 13.82 17.34 3.93
N GLY A 597 13.30 18.58 3.85
CA GLY A 597 13.54 19.47 2.72
C GLY A 597 15.00 19.83 2.48
N LYS A 598 15.83 19.88 3.53
CA LYS A 598 17.29 20.05 3.42
C LYS A 598 17.91 19.03 2.47
N ARG A 599 17.50 17.76 2.55
CA ARG A 599 18.04 16.68 1.70
C ARG A 599 17.65 16.83 0.24
N PHE A 600 16.41 17.23 -0.01
CA PHE A 600 15.94 17.54 -1.36
C PHE A 600 16.68 18.75 -1.94
N PHE A 601 16.85 19.79 -1.13
CA PHE A 601 17.64 20.97 -1.49
C PHE A 601 19.08 20.59 -1.82
N ASP A 602 19.70 19.71 -1.02
CA ASP A 602 21.06 19.22 -1.24
C ASP A 602 21.22 18.39 -2.52
N ARG A 603 20.14 17.93 -3.14
CA ARG A 603 20.15 17.23 -4.44
C ARG A 603 19.78 18.14 -5.62
N ILE A 604 19.40 19.40 -5.39
CA ILE A 604 19.14 20.37 -6.47
C ILE A 604 20.40 20.56 -7.32
N ASN A 605 20.19 20.82 -8.61
CA ASN A 605 21.24 21.12 -9.57
C ASN A 605 22.23 22.19 -9.03
N PRO A 606 23.56 21.94 -9.07
CA PRO A 606 24.57 22.89 -8.58
C PRO A 606 24.44 24.31 -9.13
N PHE A 607 24.06 24.46 -10.41
CA PHE A 607 23.87 25.77 -11.03
C PHE A 607 22.76 26.59 -10.35
N LEU A 608 21.62 25.95 -10.07
CA LEU A 608 20.49 26.57 -9.38
C LEU A 608 20.85 26.90 -7.92
N LYS A 609 21.63 26.05 -7.25
CA LYS A 609 22.14 26.36 -5.90
C LYS A 609 23.02 27.60 -5.85
N VAL A 610 23.93 27.77 -6.81
CA VAL A 610 24.77 28.98 -6.90
C VAL A 610 23.89 30.21 -7.11
N THR A 611 22.87 30.12 -7.96
CA THR A 611 21.92 31.21 -8.19
C THR A 611 21.15 31.55 -6.92
N PHE A 612 20.71 30.54 -6.16
CA PHE A 612 20.08 30.72 -4.86
C PHE A 612 20.97 31.49 -3.87
N PHE A 613 22.22 31.07 -3.69
CA PHE A 613 23.14 31.75 -2.75
C PHE A 613 23.43 33.19 -3.18
N ARG A 614 23.57 33.44 -4.48
CA ARG A 614 23.75 34.79 -5.01
C ARG A 614 22.55 35.70 -4.72
N ILE A 615 21.32 35.22 -4.89
CA ILE A 615 20.11 36.00 -4.58
C ILE A 615 20.05 36.32 -3.08
N ILE A 616 20.48 35.39 -2.21
CA ILE A 616 20.57 35.64 -0.76
C ILE A 616 21.62 36.69 -0.42
N GLU A 617 22.82 36.62 -1.03
CA GLU A 617 23.88 37.61 -0.84
C GLU A 617 23.44 38.99 -1.31
N ASP A 618 22.81 39.08 -2.48
CA ASP A 618 22.27 40.32 -3.03
C ASP A 618 21.16 40.92 -2.13
N LYS A 619 20.39 40.10 -1.40
CA LYS A 619 19.39 40.58 -0.41
C LYS A 619 20.00 41.04 0.91
N ARG A 620 21.17 40.52 1.28
CA ARG A 620 21.87 40.86 2.54
C ARG A 620 22.79 42.08 2.39
N SER A 621 23.16 42.40 1.15
CA SER A 621 23.94 43.58 0.76
C SER A 621 23.03 44.80 0.63
#